data_AF-A0A6J6JJP3-F1
#
_entry.id   AF-A0A6J6JJP3-F1
#
_cell.length_a   1.000
_cell.length_b   1.000
_cell.length_c   1.000
_cell.angle_alpha   90.00
_cell.angle_beta   90.00
_cell.angle_gamma   90.00
#
_symmetry.space_group_name_H-M   'P 1'
#
loop_
_entity.id
_entity.type
_entity.pdbx_description
1 polymer ?
#
loop_
_entity_poly.entity_id
_entity_poly.type
_entity_poly.pdbx_seq_one_letter_code
_entity_poly.pdbx_strand_id
1 'polypeptide(L)' 'MRVEQTGSLKQILTGPSSSADGASNIVGALARSMATTGYSDLKEFQRVEVVIAPYVKS' A
#
# COMPACT_ATOMS: atom_id res chain seq x y z
N MET A 1 15.35 5.45 -18.55
CA MET A 1 13.94 5.51 -18.11
C MET A 1 13.80 6.68 -17.16
N ARG A 2 12.99 7.69 -17.50
CA ARG A 2 12.74 8.84 -16.62
C ARG A 2 11.54 8.45 -15.74
N VAL A 3 11.69 8.51 -14.42
CA VAL A 3 10.59 8.25 -13.49
C VAL A 3 9.88 9.57 -13.26
N GLU A 4 8.58 9.62 -13.57
CA GLU A 4 7.75 10.77 -13.29
C GLU A 4 7.58 10.94 -11.78
N GLN A 5 7.64 12.16 -11.30
CA GLN A 5 7.59 12.45 -9.87
C GLN A 5 6.12 12.50 -9.41
N THR A 6 5.65 11.48 -8.69
CA THR A 6 4.25 11.36 -8.25
C THR A 6 3.86 12.31 -7.09
N GLY A 7 4.79 13.15 -6.63
CA GLY A 7 4.56 14.15 -5.59
C GLY A 7 5.75 14.29 -4.63
N SER A 8 5.55 15.08 -3.58
CA SER A 8 6.54 15.18 -2.49
C SER A 8 6.62 13.86 -1.72
N LEU A 9 7.77 13.57 -1.10
CA LEU A 9 7.92 12.38 -0.23
C LEU A 9 6.86 12.34 0.87
N LYS A 10 6.51 13.49 1.46
CA LYS A 10 5.44 13.60 2.47
C LYS A 10 4.09 13.14 1.91
N GLN A 11 3.74 13.60 0.70
CA GLN A 11 2.50 13.20 0.05
C GLN A 11 2.48 11.71 -0.30
N ILE A 12 3.60 11.18 -0.78
CA ILE A 12 3.73 9.75 -1.09
C ILE A 12 3.52 8.90 0.17
N LEU A 13 4.17 9.25 1.28
CA LEU A 13 4.08 8.46 2.51
C LEU A 13 2.75 8.66 3.25
N THR A 14 2.29 9.91 3.38
CA THR A 14 1.21 10.28 4.32
C THR A 14 -0.04 10.88 3.65
N GLY A 15 -0.04 11.04 2.33
CA GLY A 15 -1.16 11.60 1.58
C GLY A 15 -1.26 13.14 1.66
N PRO A 16 -2.40 13.73 1.23
CA PRO A 16 -3.62 13.06 0.76
C PRO A 16 -3.42 12.31 -0.57
N SER A 17 -4.24 11.29 -0.81
CA SER A 17 -4.28 10.59 -2.11
C SER A 17 -5.33 11.21 -3.00
N SER A 18 -4.91 11.71 -4.16
CA SER A 18 -5.81 12.30 -5.18
C SER A 18 -6.31 11.27 -6.21
N SER A 19 -5.64 10.12 -6.29
CA SER A 19 -5.95 9.01 -7.18
C SER A 19 -6.04 7.69 -6.40
N ALA A 20 -6.66 6.67 -7.00
CA ALA A 20 -6.82 5.33 -6.44
C ALA A 20 -5.77 4.33 -6.98
N ASP A 21 -4.71 4.83 -7.62
CA ASP A 21 -3.61 4.04 -8.20
C ASP A 21 -2.63 3.47 -7.15
N GLY A 22 -2.78 3.86 -5.87
CA GLY A 22 -1.92 3.41 -4.78
C GLY A 22 -0.55 4.10 -4.73
N ALA A 23 -0.32 5.15 -5.53
CA ALA A 23 0.98 5.81 -5.61
C ALA A 23 1.24 6.86 -4.51
N SER A 24 0.24 7.14 -3.67
CA SER A 24 0.38 8.07 -2.53
C SER A 24 -0.42 7.60 -1.31
N ASN A 25 -0.14 8.19 -0.14
CA ASN A 25 -0.66 7.73 1.15
C ASN A 25 -0.35 6.25 1.46
N ILE A 26 0.90 5.84 1.27
CA ILE A 26 1.36 4.45 1.51
C ILE A 26 1.11 4.03 2.96
N VAL A 27 1.33 4.92 3.94
CA VAL A 27 1.10 4.62 5.36
C VAL A 27 -0.38 4.37 5.64
N GLY A 28 -1.28 5.20 5.10
CA GLY A 28 -2.72 4.99 5.23
C GLY A 28 -3.22 3.75 4.48
N ALA A 29 -2.63 3.44 3.32
CA ALA A 29 -2.92 2.22 2.58
C ALA A 29 -2.53 0.96 3.38
N LEU A 30 -1.34 0.96 4.01
CA LEU A 30 -0.92 -0.11 4.90
C LEU A 30 -1.85 -0.24 6.11
N ALA A 31 -2.16 0.87 6.80
CA ALA A 31 -3.06 0.86 7.96
C ALA A 31 -4.45 0.30 7.62
N ARG A 32 -5.01 0.69 6.46
CA ARG A 32 -6.26 0.11 5.96
C ARG A 32 -6.13 -1.39 5.69
N SER A 33 -5.04 -1.81 5.05
CA SER A 33 -4.79 -3.23 4.75
C SER A 33 -4.71 -4.08 6.02
N MET A 34 -4.02 -3.59 7.06
CA MET A 34 -3.98 -4.25 8.36
C MET A 34 -5.38 -4.30 9.00
N ALA A 35 -6.12 -3.19 8.99
CA ALA A 35 -7.48 -3.13 9.54
C ALA A 35 -8.45 -4.10 8.84
N THR A 36 -8.40 -4.21 7.50
CA THR A 36 -9.27 -5.10 6.73
C THR A 36 -8.93 -6.58 6.90
N THR A 37 -7.69 -6.88 7.28
CA THR A 37 -7.21 -8.26 7.53
C THR A 37 -7.20 -8.62 9.01
N GLY A 38 -7.57 -7.69 9.90
CA GLY A 38 -7.73 -7.94 11.33
C GLY A 38 -6.48 -7.75 12.19
N TYR A 39 -5.45 -7.06 11.68
CA TYR A 39 -4.19 -6.83 12.38
C TYR A 39 -4.07 -5.39 12.87
N SER A 40 -3.51 -5.22 14.08
CA SER A 40 -3.21 -3.91 14.67
C SER A 40 -1.70 -3.67 14.83
N ASP A 41 -0.89 -4.71 14.74
CA ASP A 41 0.57 -4.65 14.81
C ASP A 41 1.25 -5.17 13.54
N LEU A 42 2.37 -4.52 13.15
CA LEU A 42 3.09 -4.84 11.93
C LEU A 42 3.74 -6.23 11.96
N LYS A 43 4.21 -6.71 13.12
CA LYS A 43 4.81 -8.04 13.24
C LYS A 43 3.76 -9.13 13.15
N GLU A 44 2.55 -8.88 13.64
CA GLU A 44 1.43 -9.81 13.44
C GLU A 44 0.98 -9.83 11.99
N PHE A 45 0.90 -8.65 11.34
CA PHE A 45 0.52 -8.53 9.93
C PHE A 45 1.44 -9.30 8.98
N GLN A 46 2.72 -9.51 9.33
CA GLN A 46 3.64 -10.34 8.57
C GLN A 46 3.20 -11.82 8.45
N ARG A 47 2.23 -12.26 9.25
CA ARG A 47 1.64 -13.62 9.21
C ARG A 47 0.31 -13.68 8.47
N VAL A 48 -0.13 -12.61 7.81
CA VAL A 48 -1.37 -12.58 7.05
C VAL A 48 -1.41 -13.68 5.99
N GLU A 49 -2.58 -14.27 5.78
CA GLU A 49 -2.79 -15.25 4.71
C GLU A 49 -2.61 -14.59 3.34
N VAL A 50 -1.85 -15.24 2.46
CA VAL A 50 -1.58 -14.77 1.09
C VAL A 50 -2.05 -15.83 0.11
N VAL A 51 -2.75 -15.39 -0.93
CA VAL A 51 -3.15 -16.23 -2.06
C VAL A 51 -2.22 -15.99 -3.25
N ILE A 52 -1.80 -17.07 -3.91
CA ILE A 52 -1.06 -16.98 -5.17
C ILE A 52 -2.08 -16.88 -6.30
N ALA A 53 -2.14 -15.75 -7.01
CA ALA A 53 -3.01 -15.59 -8.17
C ALA A 53 -2.34 -16.19 -9.42
N PRO A 54 -2.82 -17.32 -9.96
CA PRO A 54 -2.11 -18.07 -11.00
C PRO A 54 -2.17 -17.43 -12.40
N TYR A 55 -2.91 -16.31 -12.57
CA TYR A 55 -3.20 -15.71 -13.87
C TYR A 55 -2.77 -14.24 -13.99
N VAL A 56 -2.10 -13.65 -13.00
CA VAL A 56 -1.55 -12.30 -13.12
C VAL A 56 -0.21 -12.41 -13.86
N LYS A 57 -0.25 -12.26 -15.19
CA LYS A 57 0.97 -12.17 -16.00
C LYS A 57 1.77 -10.93 -15.60
N SER A 58 3.06 -11.14 -15.37
CA SER A 58 4.10 -10.12 -15.18
C SER A 58 4.18 -9.16 -16.35
#